data_AF-A0A228Q0A6-F1
#
_entry.id   AF-A0A228Q0A6-F1
#
_cell.length_a   1.000
_cell.length_b   1.000
_cell.length_c   1.000
_cell.angle_alpha   90.00
_cell.angle_beta   90.00
_cell.angle_gamma   90.00
#
_symmetry.space_group_name_H-M   'P 1'
#
loop_
_entity.id
_entity.type
_entity.pdbx_description
1 polymer ?
#
loop_
_entity_poly.entity_id
_entity_poly.type
_entity_poly.pdbx_seq_one_letter_code
_entity_poly.pdbx_strand_id
1 'polypeptide(L)'
;MLYLDEAGFCESPPVQRSWSPRGLPHEIEPNTHCRRSVLGALDYGANLLIHATHARSIKGPTVVRFIDDLLTVDDDRPTVIVFDNASIHHGIDEATRDRRLIDHKAVLFYLPAYSPELHKIEIMWRQLKYRWRRFVTWTKETIGAELADLLAGYGAKFQTSFS
;
A
#
# COMPACT_ATOMS: atom_id res chain seq x y z
N MET A 1 -10.60 -0.40 -11.50
CA MET A 1 -10.47 0.63 -10.44
C MET A 1 -9.19 0.34 -9.71
N LEU A 2 -8.39 1.37 -9.45
CA LEU A 2 -7.11 1.28 -8.76
C LEU A 2 -7.24 2.02 -7.42
N TYR A 3 -7.11 1.33 -6.30
CA TYR A 3 -7.11 1.95 -4.97
C TYR A 3 -5.68 2.28 -4.56
N LEU A 4 -5.36 3.54 -4.35
CA LEU A 4 -4.01 4.02 -4.11
C LEU A 4 -3.85 4.50 -2.67
N ASP A 5 -2.82 4.01 -1.98
CA ASP A 5 -2.51 4.36 -0.59
C ASP A 5 -1.02 4.13 -0.27
N GLU A 6 -0.59 4.69 0.85
CA GLU A 6 0.71 4.46 1.45
C GLU A 6 0.67 3.65 2.74
N ALA A 7 1.56 2.67 2.86
CA ALA A 7 1.73 1.91 4.09
C ALA A 7 3.17 1.95 4.62
N GLY A 8 3.32 2.25 5.92
CA GLY A 8 4.59 2.07 6.64
C GLY A 8 4.77 0.66 7.19
N PHE A 9 5.98 0.11 7.04
CA PHE A 9 6.43 -1.15 7.63
C PHE A 9 7.68 -0.91 8.47
N CYS A 10 7.64 -1.31 9.74
CA CYS A 10 8.75 -1.17 10.68
C CYS A 10 9.54 -2.47 10.84
N GLU A 11 10.72 -2.37 11.45
CA GLU A 11 11.56 -3.52 11.85
C GLU A 11 10.82 -4.47 12.79
N SER A 12 10.19 -3.94 13.83
CA SER A 12 9.31 -4.73 14.69
C SER A 12 7.94 -4.95 14.01
N PRO A 13 7.37 -6.17 14.07
CA PRO A 13 5.99 -6.41 13.69
C PRO A 13 5.05 -5.62 14.61
N PRO A 14 3.85 -5.25 14.13
CA PRO A 14 2.80 -4.85 15.05
C PRO A 14 2.40 -6.04 15.94
N VAL A 15 1.72 -5.79 17.04
CA VAL A 15 1.18 -6.87 17.88
C VAL A 15 0.19 -7.70 17.06
N GLN A 16 0.48 -9.00 16.92
CA GLN A 16 -0.33 -9.95 16.16
C GLN A 16 -1.08 -10.89 17.11
N ARG A 17 -2.26 -11.35 16.69
CA ARG A 17 -2.98 -12.41 17.41
C ARG A 17 -2.37 -13.75 17.03
N SER A 18 -1.81 -14.47 17.99
CA SER A 18 -1.23 -15.80 17.80
C SER A 18 -1.56 -16.73 18.97
N TRP A 19 -1.44 -18.03 18.74
CA TRP A 19 -1.50 -19.04 19.80
C TRP A 19 -0.12 -19.19 20.41
N SER A 20 -0.02 -19.02 21.73
CA SER A 20 1.20 -19.24 22.50
C SER A 20 0.91 -20.17 23.68
N PRO A 21 1.91 -20.95 24.16
CA PRO A 21 1.74 -21.74 25.37
C PRO A 21 1.28 -20.87 26.55
N ARG A 22 0.47 -21.45 27.44
CA ARG A 22 -0.03 -20.74 28.62
C ARG A 22 1.17 -20.27 29.47
N GLY A 23 1.21 -18.96 29.76
CA GLY A 23 2.28 -18.34 30.54
C GLY A 23 3.55 -17.98 29.76
N LEU A 24 3.60 -18.26 28.46
CA LEU A 24 4.73 -17.94 27.58
C LEU A 24 4.23 -17.16 26.36
N PRO A 25 3.80 -15.89 26.53
CA PRO A 25 3.40 -15.07 25.39
C PRO A 25 4.58 -14.88 24.44
N HIS A 26 4.30 -14.79 23.14
CA HIS A 26 5.32 -14.36 22.19
C HIS A 26 5.57 -12.86 22.37
N GLU A 27 6.80 -12.50 22.69
CA GLU A 27 7.24 -11.13 22.95
C GLU A 27 8.27 -10.69 21.91
N ILE A 28 8.21 -9.41 21.52
CA ILE A 28 9.21 -8.75 20.69
C ILE A 28 9.43 -7.34 21.25
N GLU A 29 10.69 -6.93 21.31
CA GLU A 29 11.07 -5.55 21.63
C GLU A 29 10.56 -4.58 20.54
N PRO A 30 9.74 -3.57 20.90
CA PRO A 30 9.27 -2.58 19.95
C PRO A 30 10.42 -1.76 19.38
N ASN A 31 10.54 -1.72 18.05
CA ASN A 31 11.47 -0.87 17.35
C ASN A 31 10.81 -0.27 16.11
N THR A 32 10.57 1.04 16.17
CA THR A 32 9.88 1.84 15.14
C THR A 32 10.82 2.82 14.44
N HIS A 33 12.11 2.84 14.80
CA HIS A 33 13.08 3.83 14.32
C HIS A 33 13.47 3.60 12.87
N CYS A 34 13.47 2.34 12.42
CA CYS A 34 13.70 1.99 11.03
C CYS A 34 12.41 1.52 10.39
N ARG A 35 12.01 2.22 9.31
CA ARG A 35 10.81 1.92 8.54
C ARG A 35 11.08 1.96 7.05
N ARG A 36 10.21 1.32 6.30
CA ARG A 36 10.04 1.48 4.85
C ARG A 36 8.60 1.91 4.57
N SER A 37 8.44 2.82 3.64
CA SER A 37 7.13 3.24 3.16
C SER A 37 6.88 2.57 1.81
N VAL A 38 5.70 2.00 1.63
CA VAL A 38 5.27 1.39 0.37
C VAL A 38 4.16 2.27 -0.18
N LEU A 39 4.33 2.74 -1.41
CA LEU A 39 3.25 3.32 -2.20
C LEU A 39 2.65 2.17 -3.01
N GLY A 40 1.35 1.93 -2.89
CA GLY A 40 0.67 0.85 -3.60
C GLY A 40 -0.55 1.33 -4.35
N ALA A 41 -0.80 0.70 -5.50
CA ALA A 41 -2.06 0.72 -6.22
C ALA A 41 -2.59 -0.72 -6.30
N LEU A 42 -3.74 -0.96 -5.67
CA LEU A 42 -4.46 -2.22 -5.76
C LEU A 42 -5.44 -2.16 -6.93
N ASP A 43 -5.19 -2.96 -7.97
CA ASP A 43 -6.18 -3.23 -8.99
C ASP A 43 -7.24 -4.18 -8.43
N TYR A 44 -8.42 -3.64 -8.19
CA TYR A 44 -9.54 -4.41 -7.65
C TYR A 44 -10.04 -5.50 -8.60
N GLY A 45 -9.99 -5.27 -9.92
CA GLY A 45 -10.47 -6.23 -10.91
C GLY A 45 -9.52 -7.43 -11.03
N ALA A 46 -8.22 -7.15 -11.07
CA ALA A 46 -7.19 -8.19 -11.19
C ALA A 46 -6.75 -8.78 -9.84
N ASN A 47 -7.14 -8.17 -8.72
CA ASN A 47 -6.61 -8.45 -7.38
C ASN A 47 -5.07 -8.38 -7.33
N LEU A 48 -4.51 -7.39 -8.03
CA LEU A 48 -3.06 -7.22 -8.22
C LEU A 48 -2.57 -5.99 -7.47
N LEU A 49 -1.44 -6.14 -6.76
CA LEU A 49 -0.76 -5.02 -6.13
C LEU A 49 0.40 -4.55 -7.00
N ILE A 50 0.30 -3.31 -7.49
CA ILE A 50 1.41 -2.58 -8.12
C ILE A 50 1.99 -1.66 -7.05
N HIS A 51 3.31 -1.68 -6.82
CA HIS A 51 3.88 -0.97 -5.68
C HIS A 51 5.30 -0.45 -5.91
N ALA A 52 5.67 0.59 -5.15
CA ALA A 52 7.02 1.11 -5.04
C ALA A 52 7.43 1.23 -3.56
N THR A 53 8.64 0.78 -3.24
CA THR A 53 9.18 0.86 -1.86
C THR A 53 10.14 2.01 -1.71
N HIS A 54 10.02 2.74 -0.60
CA HIS A 54 10.80 3.92 -0.27
C HIS A 54 11.43 3.80 1.11
N ALA A 55 12.67 4.29 1.25
CA ALA A 55 13.39 4.30 2.52
C ALA A 55 12.84 5.30 3.56
N ARG A 56 12.04 6.28 3.12
CA ARG A 56 11.52 7.39 3.94
C ARG A 56 10.07 7.68 3.56
N SER A 57 9.47 8.65 4.27
CA SER A 57 8.11 9.14 3.98
C SER A 57 7.93 9.51 2.51
N ILE A 58 6.78 9.15 1.97
CA ILE A 58 6.34 9.51 0.62
C ILE A 58 5.81 10.96 0.66
N LYS A 59 5.99 11.68 -0.45
CA LYS A 59 5.55 13.07 -0.62
C LYS A 59 4.74 13.16 -1.91
N GLY A 60 3.89 14.20 -2.03
CA GLY A 60 3.04 14.43 -3.21
C GLY A 60 3.71 14.24 -4.57
N PRO A 61 4.92 14.79 -4.83
CA PRO A 61 5.61 14.58 -6.12
C PRO A 61 5.96 13.11 -6.43
N THR A 62 6.24 12.30 -5.40
CA THR A 62 6.46 10.86 -5.56
C THR A 62 5.17 10.15 -5.97
N VAL A 63 4.03 10.58 -5.40
CA VAL A 63 2.70 10.05 -5.74
C VAL A 63 2.34 10.39 -7.18
N VAL A 64 2.56 11.65 -7.60
CA VAL A 64 2.33 12.08 -8.99
C VAL A 64 3.10 11.21 -9.97
N ARG A 65 4.42 11.05 -9.77
CA ARG A 65 5.25 10.21 -10.65
C ARG A 65 4.78 8.76 -10.68
N PHE A 66 4.45 8.18 -9.52
CA PHE A 66 3.96 6.80 -9.46
C PHE A 66 2.66 6.60 -10.24
N ILE A 67 1.74 7.57 -10.20
CA ILE A 67 0.52 7.52 -11.03
C ILE A 67 0.87 7.64 -12.51
N ASP A 68 1.81 8.52 -12.88
CA ASP A 68 2.21 8.63 -14.29
C ASP A 68 2.82 7.31 -14.78
N ASP A 69 3.71 6.69 -14.00
CA ASP A 69 4.28 5.37 -14.29
C ASP A 69 3.18 4.30 -14.42
N LEU A 70 2.17 4.32 -13.55
CA LEU A 70 1.02 3.41 -13.59
C LEU A 70 0.18 3.56 -14.87
N LEU A 71 0.05 4.79 -15.38
CA LEU A 71 -0.72 5.13 -16.57
C LEU A 71 0.08 4.97 -17.88
N THR A 72 1.39 4.71 -17.83
CA THR A 72 2.18 4.39 -19.04
C THR A 72 1.79 3.07 -19.69
N VAL A 73 1.18 2.16 -18.91
CA VAL A 73 0.63 0.90 -19.43
C VAL A 73 -0.68 1.23 -20.13
N ASP A 74 -0.59 1.54 -21.42
CA ASP A 74 -1.74 1.84 -22.26
C ASP A 74 -2.48 0.56 -22.63
N ASP A 75 -3.71 0.43 -22.13
CA ASP A 75 -4.65 -0.63 -22.50
C ASP A 75 -6.01 -0.08 -22.98
N ASP A 76 -6.09 1.22 -23.24
CA ASP A 76 -7.29 1.97 -23.64
C ASP A 76 -8.49 1.91 -22.67
N ARG A 77 -8.33 1.29 -21.48
CA ARG A 77 -9.43 1.13 -20.51
C ARG A 77 -9.59 2.39 -19.65
N PRO A 78 -10.82 2.91 -19.51
CA PRO A 78 -11.10 3.98 -18.55
C PRO A 78 -10.70 3.56 -17.13
N THR A 79 -9.86 4.36 -16.50
CA THR A 79 -9.26 4.02 -15.20
C THR A 79 -9.71 5.01 -14.13
N VAL A 80 -10.38 4.51 -13.10
CA VAL A 80 -10.69 5.28 -11.89
C VAL A 80 -9.63 4.98 -10.85
N ILE A 81 -8.88 6.02 -10.45
CA ILE A 81 -7.88 5.97 -9.37
C ILE A 81 -8.53 6.53 -8.12
N VAL A 82 -8.70 5.69 -7.11
CA VAL A 82 -9.35 6.00 -5.85
C VAL A 82 -8.30 6.34 -4.80
N PHE A 83 -8.46 7.47 -4.13
CA PHE A 83 -7.64 7.91 -3.01
C PHE A 83 -8.45 8.01 -1.72
N ASP A 84 -7.77 7.89 -0.59
CA ASP A 84 -8.27 8.47 0.65
C ASP A 84 -8.19 10.01 0.60
N ASN A 85 -8.66 10.68 1.65
CA ASN A 85 -8.70 12.14 1.67
C ASN A 85 -7.43 12.78 2.28
N ALA A 86 -6.29 12.06 2.32
CA ALA A 86 -5.06 12.57 2.92
C ALA A 86 -4.50 13.77 2.15
N SER A 87 -3.97 14.77 2.88
CA SER A 87 -3.49 16.04 2.32
C SER A 87 -2.41 15.88 1.23
N ILE A 88 -1.62 14.81 1.30
CA ILE A 88 -0.57 14.50 0.32
C ILE A 88 -1.11 14.17 -1.08
N HIS A 89 -2.38 13.78 -1.20
CA HIS A 89 -3.04 13.50 -2.48
C HIS A 89 -3.72 14.73 -3.08
N HIS A 90 -3.85 15.83 -2.32
CA HIS A 90 -4.48 17.07 -2.78
C HIS A 90 -3.52 18.03 -3.51
N GLY A 91 -2.23 17.70 -3.55
CA GLY A 91 -1.22 18.50 -4.26
C GLY A 91 -1.15 18.27 -5.78
N ILE A 92 -2.11 17.55 -6.36
CA ILE A 92 -2.17 17.30 -7.80
C ILE A 92 -2.94 18.44 -8.47
N ASP A 93 -2.24 19.25 -9.26
CA ASP A 93 -2.82 20.41 -9.95
C ASP A 93 -3.81 20.01 -11.05
N GLU A 94 -4.69 20.96 -11.41
CA GLU A 94 -5.75 20.76 -12.38
C GLU A 94 -5.21 20.37 -13.77
N ALA A 95 -4.13 21.01 -14.23
CA ALA A 95 -3.54 20.69 -15.53
C ALA A 95 -3.02 19.24 -15.58
N THR A 96 -2.43 18.75 -14.49
CA THR A 96 -2.02 17.33 -14.38
C THR A 96 -3.22 16.39 -14.39
N ARG A 97 -4.35 16.76 -13.76
CA ARG A 97 -5.59 15.95 -13.78
C ARG A 97 -6.20 15.90 -15.18
N ASP A 98 -6.30 17.05 -15.83
CA ASP A 98 -6.85 17.17 -17.18
C ASP A 98 -6.01 16.39 -18.19
N ARG A 99 -4.69 16.51 -18.13
CA ARG A 99 -3.76 15.72 -18.95
C ARG A 99 -4.03 14.23 -18.81
N ARG A 100 -4.18 13.72 -17.58
CA ARG A 100 -4.47 12.29 -17.32
C ARG A 100 -5.84 11.86 -17.82
N LEU A 101 -6.83 12.72 -17.73
CA LEU A 101 -8.16 12.46 -18.27
C LEU A 101 -8.12 12.36 -19.80
N ILE A 102 -7.45 13.30 -20.47
CA ILE A 102 -7.38 13.40 -21.93
C ILE A 102 -6.50 12.28 -22.51
N ASP A 103 -5.29 12.12 -22.00
CA ASP A 103 -4.28 11.24 -22.59
C ASP A 103 -4.47 9.77 -22.20
N HIS A 104 -5.01 9.51 -21.00
CA HIS A 104 -5.06 8.16 -20.41
C HIS A 104 -6.47 7.72 -19.99
N LYS A 105 -7.52 8.50 -20.27
CA LYS A 105 -8.90 8.22 -19.81
C LYS A 105 -8.97 7.94 -18.30
N ALA A 106 -8.10 8.60 -17.53
CA ALA A 106 -7.91 8.35 -16.10
C ALA A 106 -8.55 9.46 -15.25
N VAL A 107 -9.39 9.07 -14.30
CA VAL A 107 -10.09 9.99 -13.39
C VAL A 107 -9.64 9.74 -11.96
N LEU A 108 -9.37 10.82 -11.23
CA LEU A 108 -9.09 10.76 -9.80
C LEU A 108 -10.40 10.84 -9.02
N PHE A 109 -10.62 9.92 -8.09
CA PHE A 109 -11.77 9.86 -7.21
C PHE A 109 -11.33 9.87 -5.75
N TYR A 110 -11.79 10.84 -4.98
CA TYR A 110 -11.46 10.95 -3.56
C TYR A 110 -12.61 10.42 -2.72
N LEU A 111 -12.32 9.50 -1.79
CA LEU A 111 -13.31 8.99 -0.86
C LEU A 111 -13.77 10.09 0.12
N PRO A 112 -15.01 10.00 0.66
CA PRO A 112 -15.43 10.83 1.76
C PRO A 112 -14.44 10.75 2.94
N ALA A 113 -14.34 11.85 3.69
CA ALA A 113 -13.47 11.89 4.86
C ALA A 113 -13.84 10.79 5.87
N TYR A 114 -12.82 10.15 6.44
CA TYR A 114 -12.96 9.12 7.48
C TYR A 114 -13.73 7.86 7.04
N SER A 115 -13.59 7.44 5.78
CA SER A 115 -14.17 6.18 5.27
C SER A 115 -13.12 5.10 4.88
N PRO A 116 -12.20 4.73 5.80
CA PRO A 116 -11.16 3.72 5.54
C PRO A 116 -11.74 2.34 5.14
N GLU A 117 -12.94 2.01 5.61
CA GLU A 117 -13.64 0.76 5.27
C GLU A 117 -14.01 0.66 3.77
N LEU A 118 -14.12 1.80 3.09
CA LEU A 118 -14.35 1.87 1.65
C LEU A 118 -13.04 1.74 0.87
N HIS A 119 -11.91 1.91 1.53
CA HIS A 119 -10.58 1.87 0.92
C HIS A 119 -10.03 0.45 0.91
N LYS A 120 -10.25 -0.28 -0.21
CA LYS A 120 -9.95 -1.72 -0.29
C LYS A 120 -8.48 -2.06 -0.05
N ILE A 121 -7.56 -1.18 -0.45
CA ILE A 121 -6.13 -1.39 -0.24
C ILE A 121 -5.75 -1.37 1.26
N GLU A 122 -6.48 -0.65 2.12
CA GLU A 122 -6.24 -0.68 3.57
C GLU A 122 -6.51 -2.05 4.18
N ILE A 123 -7.54 -2.75 3.68
CA ILE A 123 -7.84 -4.13 4.09
C ILE A 123 -6.65 -5.04 3.73
N MET A 124 -6.10 -4.87 2.53
CA MET A 124 -4.92 -5.61 2.09
C MET A 124 -3.69 -5.29 2.95
N TRP A 125 -3.43 -4.01 3.26
CA TRP A 125 -2.35 -3.61 4.16
C TRP A 125 -2.49 -4.23 5.54
N ARG A 126 -3.71 -4.30 6.07
CA ARG A 126 -3.99 -4.97 7.34
C ARG A 126 -3.64 -6.46 7.29
N GLN A 127 -3.99 -7.17 6.21
CA GLN A 127 -3.61 -8.58 6.05
C GLN A 127 -2.09 -8.76 5.96
N LEU A 128 -1.41 -7.94 5.15
CA LEU A 128 0.05 -7.95 5.02
C LEU A 128 0.73 -7.76 6.38
N LYS A 129 0.31 -6.77 7.18
CA LYS A 129 0.95 -6.44 8.46
C LYS A 129 0.65 -7.42 9.58
N TYR A 130 -0.59 -7.88 9.70
CA TYR A 130 -1.05 -8.61 10.88
C TYR A 130 -1.20 -10.11 10.68
N ARG A 131 -1.29 -10.58 9.43
CA ARG A 131 -1.55 -11.99 9.13
C ARG A 131 -0.41 -12.65 8.36
N TRP A 132 0.15 -11.99 7.36
CA TRP A 132 1.14 -12.61 6.46
C TRP A 132 2.58 -12.25 6.80
N ARG A 133 2.83 -11.06 7.35
CA ARG A 133 4.13 -10.74 7.94
C ARG A 133 4.38 -11.67 9.12
N ARG A 134 5.52 -12.37 9.08
CA ARG A 134 5.97 -13.20 10.21
C ARG A 134 6.20 -12.34 11.45
N PHE A 135 5.89 -12.90 12.61
CA PHE A 135 6.16 -12.27 13.90
C PHE A 135 7.64 -12.43 14.26
N VAL A 136 8.50 -11.73 13.52
CA VAL A 136 9.95 -11.66 13.72
C VAL A 136 10.40 -10.21 13.53
N THR A 137 11.44 -9.82 14.27
CA THR A 137 12.09 -8.53 14.09
C THR A 137 12.99 -8.58 12.87
N TRP A 138 12.79 -7.63 11.96
CA TRP A 138 13.74 -7.37 10.87
C TRP A 138 14.84 -6.43 11.35
N THR A 139 16.00 -6.45 10.70
CA THR A 139 17.07 -5.49 10.94
C THR A 139 17.08 -4.42 9.86
N LYS A 140 17.90 -3.38 10.06
CA LYS A 140 18.06 -2.30 9.08
C LYS A 140 18.58 -2.82 7.73
N GLU A 141 19.37 -3.88 7.78
CA GLU A 141 19.98 -4.56 6.64
C GLU A 141 18.95 -5.48 5.96
N THR A 142 18.10 -6.18 6.72
CA THR A 142 17.19 -7.19 6.16
C THR A 142 15.81 -6.65 5.77
N ILE A 143 15.35 -5.55 6.36
CA ILE A 143 14.00 -5.00 6.16
C ILE A 143 13.64 -4.78 4.69
N GLY A 144 14.61 -4.42 3.84
CA GLY A 144 14.38 -4.25 2.41
C GLY A 144 14.02 -5.55 1.70
N ALA A 145 14.83 -6.59 1.91
CA ALA A 145 14.64 -7.90 1.29
C ALA A 145 13.38 -8.60 1.84
N GLU A 146 13.20 -8.57 3.15
CA GLU A 146 12.04 -9.18 3.82
C GLU A 146 10.71 -8.53 3.40
N LEU A 147 10.70 -7.21 3.23
CA LEU A 147 9.52 -6.50 2.72
C LEU A 147 9.26 -6.84 1.25
N ALA A 148 10.31 -6.93 0.43
CA ALA A 148 10.17 -7.32 -0.97
C ALA A 148 9.59 -8.74 -1.10
N ASP A 149 10.09 -9.70 -0.30
CA ASP A 149 9.59 -11.08 -0.27
C ASP A 149 8.14 -11.16 0.22
N LEU A 150 7.78 -10.33 1.22
CA LEU A 150 6.40 -10.22 1.70
C LEU A 150 5.48 -9.68 0.60
N LEU A 151 5.87 -8.60 -0.09
CA LEU A 151 5.04 -8.01 -1.14
C LEU A 151 4.92 -8.94 -2.36
N ALA A 152 6.00 -9.59 -2.78
CA ALA A 152 6.00 -10.57 -3.86
C ALA A 152 5.16 -11.82 -3.56
N GLY A 153 4.88 -12.09 -2.28
CA GLY A 153 3.96 -13.15 -1.87
C GLY A 153 2.49 -12.84 -2.18
N TYR A 154 2.12 -11.58 -2.36
CA TYR A 154 0.73 -11.19 -2.67
C TYR A 154 0.35 -11.60 -4.10
N GLY A 155 -0.83 -12.19 -4.26
CA GLY A 155 -1.32 -12.76 -5.52
C GLY A 155 -0.79 -14.17 -5.80
N ALA A 156 0.36 -14.56 -5.25
CA ALA A 156 0.96 -15.89 -5.44
C ALA A 156 0.76 -16.84 -4.25
N LYS A 157 1.15 -16.41 -3.05
CA LYS A 157 1.06 -17.19 -1.80
C LYS A 157 -0.20 -16.88 -1.01
N PHE A 158 -0.68 -15.65 -1.14
CA PHE A 158 -1.84 -15.17 -0.41
C PHE A 158 -2.55 -14.06 -1.18
N GLN A 159 -3.85 -13.97 -1.00
CA GLN A 159 -4.71 -12.97 -1.63
C GLN A 159 -5.79 -12.54 -0.65
N THR A 160 -6.30 -11.33 -0.85
CA THR A 160 -7.41 -10.80 -0.05
C THR A 160 -8.72 -11.08 -0.79
N SER A 161 -9.73 -11.58 -0.07
CA SER A 161 -11.11 -11.53 -0.53
C SER A 161 -11.77 -10.27 0.02
N PHE A 162 -12.49 -9.54 -0.84
CA PHE A 162 -13.18 -8.31 -0.48
C PHE A 162 -14.71 -8.47 -0.38
N SER A 163 -15.19 -9.72 -0.45
CA SER A 163 -16.59 -10.12 -0.22
C SER A 163 -16.94 -10.19 1.26
#